data_AF-A0A2W2DT80-F1
#
_entry.id   AF-A0A2W2DT80-F1
#
_cell.length_a   1.000
_cell.length_b   1.000
_cell.length_c   1.000
_cell.angle_alpha   90.00
_cell.angle_beta   90.00
_cell.angle_gamma   90.00
#
_symmetry.space_group_name_H-M   'P 1'
#
loop_
_entity.id
_entity.type
_entity.pdbx_description
1 polymer ?
#
loop_
_entity_poly.entity_id
_entity_poly.type
_entity_poly.pdbx_seq_one_letter_code
_entity_poly.pdbx_strand_id
1 'polypeptide(L)'
;MGSSSQAAPTFVRLAGHPLRWQLLTELAHGDLRVRELVALVDQPQNLVSYHLRLLRDGGLVRAIRSSFDGRDSYYHLDLDRCAEALTGACAALHPALRLNQTAPAAPARRRRLPRLAVLFVCTGNSARSPIAEALLRHHTAGHVTAISAGSHPKPRLHPNTVRVLADRFGIDVTSQRPRHLDTLTDRRFDYVITLCDKAREVCPEFGDHPRQLHWSIPDPATVGTSDHASYPAFTHTAADIDTRVRHLLPALAPPTQSQPKEVKPCPPTSTPASATSSTTCRPPSTSTPDTSASA
;
A
#
# COMPACT_ATOMS: atom_id res chain seq x y z
N MET A 1 -30.82 -31.17 -8.31
CA MET A 1 -29.89 -30.10 -8.71
C MET A 1 -28.75 -30.10 -7.71
N GLY A 2 -27.59 -30.64 -8.09
CA GLY A 2 -26.45 -30.76 -7.19
C GLY A 2 -25.92 -29.39 -6.84
N SER A 3 -26.01 -29.01 -5.56
CA SER A 3 -25.26 -27.90 -4.98
C SER A 3 -23.77 -28.27 -5.08
N SER A 4 -23.12 -27.91 -6.17
CA SER A 4 -21.67 -27.87 -6.21
C SER A 4 -21.25 -26.84 -5.15
N SER A 5 -20.63 -27.31 -4.06
CA SER A 5 -20.04 -26.43 -3.06
C SER A 5 -18.98 -25.59 -3.78
N GLN A 6 -19.32 -24.35 -4.13
CA GLN A 6 -18.39 -23.47 -4.82
C GLN A 6 -17.25 -23.18 -3.85
N ALA A 7 -16.07 -23.73 -4.15
CA ALA A 7 -14.89 -23.48 -3.35
C ALA A 7 -14.63 -21.96 -3.31
N ALA A 8 -14.29 -21.44 -2.14
CA ALA A 8 -13.97 -20.02 -2.00
C ALA A 8 -12.86 -19.61 -2.99
N PRO A 9 -12.94 -18.42 -3.59
CA PRO A 9 -11.92 -17.93 -4.52
C PRO A 9 -10.50 -18.00 -3.92
N THR A 10 -9.49 -18.23 -4.78
CA THR A 10 -8.09 -18.42 -4.36
C THR A 10 -7.58 -17.30 -3.46
N PHE A 11 -7.89 -16.03 -3.79
CA PHE A 11 -7.51 -14.89 -2.96
C PHE A 11 -8.04 -15.03 -1.53
N VAL A 12 -9.34 -15.32 -1.35
CA VAL A 12 -9.97 -15.46 -0.03
C VAL A 12 -9.34 -16.60 0.76
N ARG A 13 -9.11 -17.76 0.11
CA ARG A 13 -8.47 -18.91 0.75
C ARG A 13 -7.04 -18.62 1.22
N LEU A 14 -6.28 -17.86 0.44
CA LEU A 14 -4.92 -17.48 0.78
C LEU A 14 -4.90 -16.35 1.82
N ALA A 15 -5.50 -15.21 1.51
CA ALA A 15 -5.50 -14.02 2.35
C ALA A 15 -6.25 -14.21 3.69
N GLY A 16 -7.22 -15.12 3.76
CA GLY A 16 -8.00 -15.38 4.98
C GLY A 16 -7.24 -16.06 6.12
N HIS A 17 -6.01 -16.52 5.91
CA HIS A 17 -5.18 -17.06 7.00
C HIS A 17 -4.42 -15.94 7.71
N PRO A 18 -4.48 -15.83 9.06
CA PRO A 18 -3.92 -14.70 9.80
C PRO A 18 -2.46 -14.39 9.47
N LEU A 19 -1.59 -15.41 9.48
CA LEU A 19 -0.17 -15.22 9.15
C LEU A 19 0.05 -14.80 7.69
N ARG A 20 -0.75 -15.29 6.73
CA ARG A 20 -0.61 -14.87 5.33
C ARG A 20 -1.06 -13.43 5.18
N TRP A 21 -2.12 -13.01 5.87
CA TRP A 21 -2.55 -11.62 5.90
C TRP A 21 -1.47 -10.70 6.47
N GLN A 22 -0.83 -11.10 7.58
CA GLN A 22 0.31 -10.37 8.15
C GLN A 22 1.46 -10.25 7.14
N LEU A 23 1.90 -11.36 6.53
CA LEU A 23 2.95 -11.35 5.51
C LEU A 23 2.61 -10.44 4.32
N LEU A 24 1.36 -10.47 3.82
CA LEU A 24 0.91 -9.58 2.76
C LEU A 24 0.93 -8.11 3.20
N THR A 25 0.58 -7.83 4.46
CA THR A 25 0.60 -6.47 5.02
C THR A 25 2.03 -5.93 5.14
N GLU A 26 2.98 -6.74 5.61
CA GLU A 26 4.40 -6.34 5.64
C GLU A 26 4.94 -6.08 4.24
N LEU A 27 4.66 -6.99 3.30
CA LEU A 27 5.09 -6.88 1.90
C LEU A 27 4.42 -5.74 1.11
N ALA A 28 3.31 -5.17 1.60
CA ALA A 28 2.66 -4.03 0.98
C ALA A 28 3.50 -2.74 1.04
N HIS A 29 4.47 -2.68 1.96
CA HIS A 29 5.31 -1.50 2.16
C HIS A 29 6.65 -1.61 1.39
N GLY A 30 7.08 -2.81 1.02
CA GLY A 30 8.30 -3.00 0.26
C GLY A 30 8.73 -4.45 0.16
N ASP A 31 9.89 -4.65 -0.47
CA ASP A 31 10.44 -5.97 -0.73
C ASP A 31 11.31 -6.42 0.46
N LEU A 32 10.98 -7.59 1.02
CA LEU A 32 11.57 -8.09 2.26
C LEU A 32 12.18 -9.48 2.06
N ARG A 33 13.27 -9.75 2.80
CA ARG A 33 13.89 -11.07 2.91
C ARG A 33 13.11 -11.92 3.92
N VAL A 34 13.24 -13.25 3.83
CA VAL A 34 12.58 -14.16 4.77
C VAL A 34 12.95 -13.85 6.23
N ARG A 35 14.22 -13.56 6.52
CA ARG A 35 14.68 -13.25 7.87
C ARG A 35 14.04 -11.98 8.45
N GLU A 36 13.74 -11.00 7.59
CA GLU A 36 13.09 -9.75 7.99
C GLU A 36 11.61 -10.02 8.28
N LEU A 37 10.95 -10.79 7.41
CA LEU A 37 9.57 -11.22 7.64
C LEU A 37 9.42 -12.04 8.92
N VAL A 38 10.37 -12.94 9.20
CA VAL A 38 10.43 -13.72 10.45
C VAL A 38 10.48 -12.81 11.67
N ALA A 39 11.32 -11.78 11.65
CA ALA A 39 11.42 -10.82 12.75
C ALA A 39 10.16 -9.96 12.90
N LEU A 40 9.53 -9.56 11.79
CA LEU A 40 8.34 -8.70 11.79
C LEU A 40 7.08 -9.42 12.25
N VAL A 41 6.89 -10.68 11.82
CA VAL A 41 5.67 -11.45 12.16
C VAL A 41 5.85 -12.33 13.40
N ASP A 42 7.06 -12.40 13.95
CA ASP A 42 7.44 -13.22 15.10
C ASP A 42 7.02 -14.68 14.95
N GLN A 43 7.44 -15.32 13.84
CA GLN A 43 7.16 -16.72 13.54
C GLN A 43 8.39 -17.48 13.05
N PRO A 44 8.47 -18.80 13.28
CA PRO A 44 9.57 -19.62 12.78
C PRO A 44 9.77 -19.55 11.27
N GLN A 45 11.04 -19.54 10.83
CA GLN A 45 11.41 -19.42 9.41
C GLN A 45 10.77 -20.48 8.50
N ASN A 46 10.65 -21.72 8.97
CA ASN A 46 10.03 -22.80 8.21
C ASN A 46 8.55 -22.51 7.91
N LEU A 47 7.81 -21.97 8.89
CA LEU A 47 6.41 -21.62 8.76
C LEU A 47 6.23 -20.43 7.81
N VAL A 48 7.03 -19.37 7.99
CA VAL A 48 7.05 -18.21 7.08
C VAL A 48 7.35 -18.66 5.64
N SER A 49 8.36 -19.50 5.44
CA SER A 49 8.74 -20.02 4.11
C SER A 49 7.62 -20.85 3.47
N TYR A 50 6.94 -21.68 4.26
CA TYR A 50 5.78 -22.45 3.79
C TYR A 50 4.65 -21.53 3.30
N HIS A 51 4.30 -20.50 4.08
CA HIS A 51 3.25 -19.55 3.71
C HIS A 51 3.63 -18.67 2.51
N LEU A 52 4.88 -18.23 2.41
CA LEU A 52 5.38 -17.51 1.25
C LEU A 52 5.32 -18.36 -0.02
N ARG A 53 5.61 -19.67 0.07
CA ARG A 53 5.43 -20.59 -1.07
C ARG A 53 3.97 -20.64 -1.51
N LEU A 54 3.02 -20.80 -0.57
CA LEU A 54 1.59 -20.82 -0.92
C LEU A 54 1.12 -19.52 -1.57
N LEU A 55 1.59 -18.36 -1.08
CA LEU A 55 1.28 -17.06 -1.67
C LEU A 55 1.87 -16.89 -3.06
N ARG A 56 3.06 -17.45 -3.31
CA ARG A 56 3.71 -17.47 -4.63
C ARG A 56 3.00 -18.40 -5.61
N ASP A 57 2.65 -19.61 -5.18
CA ASP A 57 1.90 -20.56 -6.00
C ASP A 57 0.52 -20.01 -6.38
N GLY A 58 -0.05 -19.18 -5.50
CA GLY A 58 -1.27 -18.40 -5.76
C GLY A 58 -1.10 -17.14 -6.59
N GLY A 59 0.14 -16.76 -6.93
CA GLY A 59 0.47 -15.57 -7.73
C GLY A 59 0.32 -14.23 -7.00
N LEU A 60 0.08 -14.22 -5.69
CA LEU A 60 -0.05 -12.97 -4.92
C LEU A 60 1.32 -12.37 -4.58
N VAL A 61 2.34 -13.22 -4.43
CA VAL A 61 3.70 -12.81 -4.10
C VAL A 61 4.65 -13.29 -5.18
N ARG A 62 5.61 -12.47 -5.55
CA ARG A 62 6.74 -12.83 -6.42
C ARG A 62 8.01 -12.89 -5.59
N ALA A 63 8.99 -13.67 -6.04
CA ALA A 63 10.30 -13.74 -5.41
C ALA A 63 11.40 -13.53 -6.44
N ILE A 64 12.37 -12.68 -6.11
CA ILE A 64 13.52 -12.37 -6.94
C ILE A 64 14.79 -12.67 -6.14
N ARG A 65 15.76 -13.31 -6.77
CA ARG A 65 17.08 -13.53 -6.18
C ARG A 65 17.84 -12.21 -6.15
N SER A 66 18.55 -11.96 -5.05
CA SER A 66 19.36 -10.75 -4.92
C SER A 66 20.32 -10.61 -6.10
N SER A 67 20.30 -9.44 -6.73
CA SER A 67 21.23 -9.05 -7.79
C SER A 67 22.62 -8.67 -7.27
N PHE A 68 22.80 -8.53 -5.95
CA PHE A 68 24.08 -8.17 -5.36
C PHE A 68 24.97 -9.40 -5.13
N ASP A 69 24.51 -10.37 -4.34
CA ASP A 69 25.30 -11.57 -4.01
C ASP A 69 24.57 -12.90 -4.30
N GLY A 70 23.30 -12.85 -4.72
CA GLY A 70 22.47 -14.03 -5.01
C GLY A 70 22.10 -14.89 -3.79
N ARG A 71 22.56 -14.53 -2.58
CA ARG A 71 22.40 -15.36 -1.37
C ARG A 71 20.99 -15.24 -0.81
N ASP A 72 20.46 -14.02 -0.84
CA ASP A 72 19.12 -13.73 -0.36
C ASP A 72 18.08 -13.74 -1.50
N SER A 73 16.83 -13.99 -1.14
CA SER A 73 15.67 -13.78 -2.00
C SER A 73 14.79 -12.69 -1.39
N TYR A 74 14.36 -11.75 -2.21
CA TYR A 74 13.37 -10.75 -1.86
C TYR A 74 12.00 -11.16 -2.33
N TYR A 75 11.02 -11.02 -1.45
CA TYR A 75 9.63 -11.25 -1.73
C TYR A 75 8.96 -9.90 -1.97
N HIS A 76 8.07 -9.86 -2.95
CA HIS A 76 7.36 -8.67 -3.39
C HIS A 76 5.88 -8.99 -3.56
N LEU A 77 5.01 -8.14 -3.03
CA LEU A 77 3.56 -8.25 -3.21
C LEU A 77 3.16 -7.76 -4.60
N ASP A 78 2.48 -8.60 -5.38
CA ASP A 78 1.90 -8.20 -6.66
C ASP A 78 0.55 -7.52 -6.44
N LEU A 79 0.58 -6.20 -6.26
CA LEU A 79 -0.61 -5.40 -5.93
C LEU A 79 -1.66 -5.38 -7.06
N ASP A 80 -1.24 -5.37 -8.32
CA ASP A 80 -2.16 -5.44 -9.46
C ASP A 80 -2.89 -6.79 -9.45
N ARG A 81 -2.15 -7.90 -9.26
CA ARG A 81 -2.75 -9.22 -9.16
C ARG A 81 -3.66 -9.37 -7.95
N CYS A 82 -3.30 -8.76 -6.82
CA CYS A 82 -4.15 -8.73 -5.63
C CYS A 82 -5.47 -7.99 -5.89
N ALA A 83 -5.42 -6.82 -6.54
CA ALA A 83 -6.60 -6.04 -6.88
C ALA A 83 -7.54 -6.79 -7.84
N GLU A 84 -6.98 -7.43 -8.87
CA GLU A 84 -7.72 -8.31 -9.78
C GLU A 84 -8.39 -9.47 -9.03
N ALA A 85 -7.62 -10.19 -8.21
CA ALA A 85 -8.09 -11.38 -7.53
C ALA A 85 -9.14 -11.06 -6.46
N LEU A 86 -9.01 -9.92 -5.77
CA LEU A 86 -10.02 -9.41 -4.84
C LEU A 86 -11.31 -9.03 -5.57
N THR A 87 -11.21 -8.29 -6.68
CA THR A 87 -12.37 -7.91 -7.50
C THR A 87 -13.09 -9.15 -8.02
N GLY A 88 -12.34 -10.15 -8.50
CA GLY A 88 -12.88 -11.43 -8.93
C GLY A 88 -13.56 -12.21 -7.80
N ALA A 89 -12.99 -12.18 -6.60
CA ALA A 89 -13.60 -12.81 -5.42
C ALA A 89 -14.92 -12.15 -5.02
N CYS A 90 -14.98 -10.82 -5.00
CA CYS A 90 -16.23 -10.09 -4.72
C CYS A 90 -17.30 -10.37 -5.78
N ALA A 91 -16.91 -10.38 -7.06
CA ALA A 91 -17.83 -10.69 -8.16
C ALA A 91 -18.36 -12.13 -8.10
N ALA A 92 -17.53 -13.09 -7.67
CA ALA A 92 -17.95 -14.48 -7.45
C ALA A 92 -18.89 -14.64 -6.26
N LEU A 93 -18.80 -13.76 -5.25
CA LEU A 93 -19.70 -13.74 -4.11
C LEU A 93 -21.06 -13.14 -4.47
N HIS A 94 -21.08 -11.95 -5.09
CA HIS A 94 -22.32 -11.33 -5.57
C HIS A 94 -22.02 -10.23 -6.62
N PRO A 95 -22.78 -10.14 -7.73
CA PRO A 95 -22.52 -9.16 -8.78
C PRO A 95 -22.61 -7.68 -8.32
N ALA A 96 -23.35 -7.39 -7.26
CA ALA A 96 -23.44 -6.04 -6.69
C ALA A 96 -22.17 -5.61 -5.92
N LEU A 97 -21.27 -6.54 -5.56
CA LEU A 97 -20.02 -6.25 -4.83
C LEU A 97 -18.85 -5.92 -5.76
N ARG A 98 -19.10 -5.64 -7.04
CA ARG A 98 -18.05 -5.28 -7.98
C ARG A 98 -17.37 -4.00 -7.53
N LEU A 99 -16.10 -4.13 -7.16
CA LEU A 99 -15.22 -3.00 -6.88
C LEU A 99 -14.95 -2.29 -8.21
N ASN A 100 -15.72 -1.24 -8.49
CA ASN A 100 -15.34 -0.31 -9.54
C ASN A 100 -14.10 0.41 -9.05
N GLN A 101 -12.95 0.15 -9.68
CA GLN A 101 -11.80 1.04 -9.59
C GLN A 101 -12.29 2.40 -10.08
N THR A 102 -12.67 3.26 -9.13
CA THR A 102 -13.14 4.59 -9.47
C THR A 102 -11.92 5.31 -10.00
N ALA A 103 -12.00 5.83 -11.23
CA ALA A 103 -10.99 6.75 -11.75
C ALA A 103 -10.70 7.79 -10.65
N PRO A 104 -9.42 8.17 -10.43
CA PRO A 104 -9.08 9.10 -9.36
C PRO A 104 -10.01 10.30 -9.45
N ALA A 105 -10.81 10.51 -8.41
CA ALA A 105 -11.75 11.62 -8.36
C ALA A 105 -10.98 12.91 -8.71
N ALA A 106 -11.57 13.73 -9.58
CA ALA A 106 -11.03 15.05 -9.92
C ALA A 106 -10.55 15.73 -8.63
N PRO A 107 -9.36 16.36 -8.63
CA PRO A 107 -8.67 16.70 -7.40
C PRO A 107 -9.58 17.56 -6.52
N ALA A 108 -10.12 16.96 -5.46
CA ALA A 108 -10.81 17.67 -4.40
C ALA A 108 -9.88 18.79 -3.95
N ARG A 109 -10.39 20.03 -3.96
CA ARG A 109 -9.69 21.29 -3.72
C ARG A 109 -8.56 21.09 -2.70
N ARG A 110 -7.34 20.93 -3.22
CA ARG A 110 -6.24 20.27 -2.49
C ARG A 110 -5.81 21.15 -1.32
N ARG A 111 -6.00 20.64 -0.10
CA ARG A 111 -5.38 21.20 1.11
C ARG A 111 -3.87 21.27 0.84
N ARG A 112 -3.19 22.39 1.18
CA ARG A 112 -1.72 22.48 1.15
C ARG A 112 -1.17 21.38 2.06
N LEU A 113 -0.85 20.23 1.48
CA LEU A 113 -0.08 19.21 2.15
C LEU A 113 1.32 19.78 2.38
N PRO A 114 1.98 19.49 3.53
CA PRO A 114 3.41 19.71 3.64
C PRO A 114 4.09 19.00 2.45
N ARG A 115 5.08 19.67 1.85
CA ARG A 115 5.80 19.11 0.70
C ARG A 115 6.59 17.89 1.16
N LEU A 116 6.05 16.70 0.89
CA LEU A 116 6.75 15.45 1.14
C LEU A 116 8.02 15.37 0.31
N ALA A 117 9.08 14.82 0.89
CA ALA A 117 10.36 14.58 0.24
C ALA A 117 10.67 13.08 0.19
N VAL A 118 10.95 12.58 -1.02
CA VAL A 118 11.24 11.17 -1.29
C VAL A 118 12.61 11.06 -1.96
N LEU A 119 13.49 10.25 -1.38
CA LEU A 119 14.80 9.93 -1.92
C LEU A 119 14.80 8.53 -2.55
N PHE A 120 15.18 8.42 -3.81
CA PHE A 120 15.45 7.15 -4.48
C PHE A 120 16.95 6.87 -4.57
N VAL A 121 17.40 5.73 -4.05
CA VAL A 121 18.82 5.37 -4.02
C VAL A 121 19.06 4.10 -4.83
N CYS A 122 20.06 4.13 -5.72
CA CYS A 122 20.60 2.91 -6.33
C CYS A 122 22.13 2.94 -6.32
N THR A 123 22.81 1.99 -6.97
CA THR A 123 24.28 2.04 -7.02
C THR A 123 24.77 3.18 -7.90
N GLY A 124 24.37 3.19 -9.18
CA GLY A 124 24.97 4.07 -10.18
C GLY A 124 24.30 5.43 -10.40
N ASN A 125 23.10 5.65 -9.83
CA ASN A 125 22.23 6.79 -10.16
C ASN A 125 22.16 7.11 -11.67
N SER A 126 22.14 6.05 -12.49
CA SER A 126 22.18 6.14 -13.95
C SER A 126 20.94 5.58 -14.63
N ALA A 127 20.23 4.67 -13.96
CA ALA A 127 19.08 3.96 -14.51
C ALA A 127 17.87 3.93 -13.57
N ARG A 128 17.85 2.99 -12.62
CA ARG A 128 16.71 2.75 -11.71
C ARG A 128 16.26 4.00 -10.95
N SER A 129 17.15 4.66 -10.21
CA SER A 129 16.76 5.81 -9.36
C SER A 129 16.37 7.08 -10.14
N PRO A 130 17.03 7.43 -11.26
CA PRO A 130 16.52 8.48 -12.14
C PRO A 130 15.14 8.19 -12.74
N ILE A 131 14.87 6.94 -13.15
CA ILE A 131 13.54 6.53 -13.64
C ILE A 131 12.49 6.74 -12.54
N ALA A 132 12.76 6.28 -11.32
CA ALA A 132 11.83 6.44 -10.20
C ALA A 132 11.57 7.90 -9.82
N GLU A 133 12.62 8.74 -9.79
CA GLU A 133 12.49 10.18 -9.54
C GLU A 133 11.61 10.85 -10.58
N ALA A 134 11.87 10.59 -11.87
CA ALA A 134 11.14 11.18 -12.98
C ALA A 134 9.65 10.79 -12.95
N LEU A 135 9.36 9.50 -12.75
CA LEU A 135 7.99 8.98 -12.69
C LEU A 135 7.22 9.52 -11.48
N LEU A 136 7.82 9.55 -10.29
CA LEU A 136 7.14 10.12 -9.11
C LEU A 136 6.84 11.61 -9.30
N ARG A 137 7.79 12.37 -9.85
CA ARG A 137 7.58 13.80 -10.16
C ARG A 137 6.46 13.99 -11.18
N HIS A 138 6.41 13.15 -12.20
CA HIS A 138 5.37 13.16 -13.24
C HIS A 138 3.98 12.87 -12.65
N HIS A 139 3.81 11.74 -11.95
CA HIS A 139 2.52 11.34 -11.36
C HIS A 139 2.01 12.31 -10.29
N THR A 140 2.91 12.97 -9.57
CA THR A 140 2.54 13.94 -8.54
C THR A 140 2.42 15.38 -9.06
N ALA A 141 2.66 15.62 -10.36
CA ALA A 141 2.76 16.96 -10.95
C ALA A 141 3.64 17.90 -10.09
N GLY A 142 4.77 17.37 -9.58
CA GLY A 142 5.72 18.10 -8.73
C GLY A 142 5.25 18.44 -7.31
N HIS A 143 4.11 17.92 -6.83
CA HIS A 143 3.64 18.17 -5.46
C HIS A 143 4.49 17.44 -4.40
N VAL A 144 5.17 16.37 -4.79
CA VAL A 144 6.15 15.65 -3.98
C VAL A 144 7.55 16.00 -4.48
N THR A 145 8.45 16.32 -3.55
CA THR A 145 9.86 16.55 -3.83
C THR A 145 10.55 15.20 -4.02
N ALA A 146 10.65 14.74 -5.26
CA ALA A 146 11.39 13.54 -5.61
C ALA A 146 12.87 13.88 -5.92
N ILE A 147 13.81 13.16 -5.31
CA ILE A 147 15.25 13.28 -5.55
C ILE A 147 15.82 11.86 -5.74
N SER A 148 16.81 11.69 -6.60
CA SER A 148 17.60 10.46 -6.69
C SER A 148 19.08 10.68 -6.44
N ALA A 149 19.73 9.62 -5.95
CA ALA A 149 21.16 9.56 -5.75
C ALA A 149 21.69 8.14 -5.92
N GLY A 150 23.02 8.01 -5.85
CA GLY A 150 23.70 6.72 -5.89
C GLY A 150 24.88 6.65 -4.96
N SER A 151 25.20 5.42 -4.52
CA SER A 151 26.37 5.15 -3.69
C SER A 151 27.68 5.15 -4.48
N HIS A 152 27.63 4.87 -5.78
CA HIS A 152 28.76 4.93 -6.70
C HIS A 152 28.28 5.48 -8.06
N PRO A 153 27.95 6.78 -8.15
CA PRO A 153 27.34 7.39 -9.31
C PRO A 153 28.17 7.18 -10.58
N LYS A 154 27.51 6.88 -11.70
CA LYS A 154 28.14 6.87 -13.02
C LYS A 154 28.38 8.32 -13.50
N PRO A 155 29.26 8.54 -14.48
CA PRO A 155 29.52 9.90 -14.99
C PRO A 155 28.30 10.56 -15.67
N ARG A 156 27.38 9.75 -16.19
CA ARG A 156 26.19 10.19 -16.94
C ARG A 156 25.05 9.20 -16.80
N LEU A 157 23.83 9.65 -17.07
CA LEU A 157 22.67 8.77 -17.20
C LEU A 157 22.90 7.75 -18.31
N HIS A 158 22.31 6.57 -18.14
CA HIS A 158 22.33 5.56 -19.19
C HIS A 158 21.50 6.05 -20.40
N PRO A 159 21.95 5.92 -21.66
CA PRO A 159 21.20 6.39 -22.82
C PRO A 159 19.77 5.82 -22.88
N ASN A 160 19.60 4.53 -22.59
CA ASN A 160 18.28 3.90 -22.52
C ASN A 160 17.36 4.43 -21.41
N THR A 161 17.90 5.05 -20.35
CA THR A 161 17.06 5.73 -19.34
C THR A 161 16.43 6.99 -19.89
N VAL A 162 17.21 7.80 -20.59
CA VAL A 162 16.70 8.99 -21.28
C VAL A 162 15.67 8.56 -22.33
N ARG A 163 16.01 7.56 -23.14
CA ARG A 163 15.16 7.03 -24.20
C ARG A 163 13.85 6.46 -23.68
N VAL A 164 13.86 5.60 -22.66
CA VAL A 164 12.62 4.98 -22.14
C VAL A 164 11.68 6.01 -21.53
N LEU A 165 12.22 7.00 -20.81
CA LEU A 165 11.42 8.08 -20.20
C LEU A 165 10.80 8.98 -21.27
N ALA A 166 11.55 9.31 -22.33
CA ALA A 166 11.04 10.08 -23.45
C ALA A 166 9.97 9.30 -24.24
N ASP A 167 10.30 8.08 -24.70
CA ASP A 167 9.46 7.30 -25.61
C ASP A 167 8.15 6.83 -24.97
N ARG A 168 8.18 6.47 -23.68
CA ARG A 168 7.03 5.82 -23.00
C ARG A 168 6.22 6.76 -22.13
N PHE A 169 6.84 7.80 -21.60
CA PHE A 169 6.22 8.69 -20.62
C PHE A 169 6.26 10.17 -21.04
N GLY A 170 6.94 10.51 -22.14
CA GLY A 170 7.08 11.90 -22.59
C GLY A 170 7.89 12.77 -21.61
N ILE A 171 8.81 12.17 -20.85
CA ILE A 171 9.59 12.87 -19.82
C ILE A 171 11.03 13.06 -20.31
N ASP A 172 11.46 14.32 -20.40
CA ASP A 172 12.85 14.66 -20.70
C ASP A 172 13.69 14.74 -19.40
N VAL A 173 14.78 13.98 -19.36
CA VAL A 173 15.78 13.98 -18.28
C VAL A 173 17.21 14.21 -18.78
N THR A 174 17.39 14.72 -20.00
CA THR A 174 18.70 14.95 -20.62
C THR A 174 19.61 15.88 -19.82
N SER A 175 19.03 16.84 -19.10
CA SER A 175 19.74 17.78 -18.22
C SER A 175 20.12 17.20 -16.85
N GLN A 176 19.53 16.08 -16.46
CA GLN A 176 19.80 15.45 -15.16
C GLN A 176 21.20 14.84 -15.13
N ARG A 177 21.84 14.89 -13.96
CA ARG A 177 23.18 14.35 -13.73
C ARG A 177 23.17 13.41 -12.53
N PRO A 178 23.87 12.26 -12.62
CA PRO A 178 24.06 11.40 -11.47
C PRO A 178 24.70 12.14 -10.29
N ARG A 179 24.26 11.79 -9.08
CA ARG A 179 24.58 12.45 -7.82
C ARG A 179 25.01 11.44 -6.78
N HIS A 180 26.03 11.79 -5.99
CA HIS A 180 26.45 10.98 -4.85
C HIS A 180 25.53 11.16 -3.64
N LEU A 181 25.28 10.09 -2.91
CA LEU A 181 24.41 10.04 -1.74
C LEU A 181 24.86 11.02 -0.64
N ASP A 182 26.17 11.10 -0.40
CA ASP A 182 26.78 12.01 0.60
C ASP A 182 26.43 13.48 0.39
N THR A 183 26.07 13.89 -0.84
CA THR A 183 25.62 15.28 -1.09
C THR A 183 24.23 15.59 -0.52
N LEU A 184 23.59 14.60 0.09
CA LEU A 184 22.22 14.66 0.60
C LEU A 184 22.11 14.34 2.10
N THR A 185 23.21 14.11 2.81
CA THR A 185 23.17 13.73 4.24
C THR A 185 22.51 14.80 5.13
N ASP A 186 22.65 16.08 4.78
CA ASP A 186 22.05 17.19 5.52
C ASP A 186 20.60 17.48 5.10
N ARG A 187 20.05 16.72 4.14
CA ARG A 187 18.68 16.87 3.66
C ARG A 187 17.74 15.99 4.48
N ARG A 188 16.57 16.53 4.80
CA ARG A 188 15.49 15.77 5.41
C ARG A 188 14.64 15.11 4.33
N PHE A 189 14.25 13.87 4.57
CA PHE A 189 13.36 13.09 3.72
C PHE A 189 12.26 12.48 4.59
N ASP A 190 11.08 12.30 4.03
CA ASP A 190 10.00 11.54 4.65
C ASP A 190 10.11 10.05 4.29
N TYR A 191 10.62 9.77 3.07
CA TYR A 191 10.83 8.42 2.56
C TYR A 191 12.21 8.28 1.93
N VAL A 192 12.87 7.16 2.21
CA VAL A 192 14.09 6.72 1.53
C VAL A 192 13.82 5.34 0.92
N ILE A 193 13.89 5.26 -0.41
CA ILE A 193 13.55 4.07 -1.18
C ILE A 193 14.79 3.57 -1.91
N THR A 194 15.31 2.43 -1.49
CA THR A 194 16.46 1.78 -2.13
C THR A 194 15.98 0.88 -3.27
N LEU A 195 16.58 0.98 -4.45
CA LEU A 195 16.14 0.29 -5.68
C LEU A 195 17.06 -0.84 -6.12
N CYS A 196 18.13 -1.09 -5.37
CA CYS A 196 19.00 -2.21 -5.57
C CYS A 196 19.57 -2.69 -4.25
N ASP A 197 19.86 -3.97 -4.16
CA ASP A 197 20.25 -4.63 -2.92
C ASP A 197 21.57 -4.06 -2.38
N LYS A 198 22.52 -3.78 -3.29
CA LYS A 198 23.78 -3.14 -2.91
C LYS A 198 23.56 -1.75 -2.29
N ALA A 199 22.63 -0.95 -2.82
CA ALA A 199 22.31 0.34 -2.23
C ALA A 199 21.67 0.19 -0.86
N ARG A 200 20.81 -0.83 -0.65
CA ARG A 200 20.21 -1.10 0.66
C ARG A 200 21.27 -1.36 1.74
N GLU A 201 22.33 -2.11 1.42
CA GLU A 201 23.39 -2.45 2.38
C GLU A 201 24.32 -1.27 2.75
N VAL A 202 24.43 -0.25 1.88
CA VAL A 202 25.37 0.87 2.07
C VAL A 202 24.67 2.21 2.26
N CYS A 203 23.33 2.21 2.30
CA CYS A 203 22.57 3.44 2.51
C CYS A 203 22.82 3.92 3.94
N PRO A 204 23.29 5.16 4.14
CA PRO A 204 23.47 5.71 5.46
C PRO A 204 22.11 5.93 6.12
N GLU A 205 22.13 6.03 7.44
CA GLU A 205 20.99 6.54 8.18
C GLU A 205 20.84 8.04 7.90
N PHE A 206 19.63 8.45 7.55
CA PHE A 206 19.27 9.85 7.42
C PHE A 206 18.66 10.34 8.72
N GLY A 207 18.92 11.61 9.08
CA GLY A 207 18.30 12.25 10.24
C GLY A 207 16.77 12.25 10.16
N ASP A 208 16.11 12.40 11.31
CA ASP A 208 14.64 12.32 11.47
C ASP A 208 14.01 10.95 11.14
N HIS A 209 14.82 9.90 10.94
CA HIS A 209 14.37 8.51 10.70
C HIS A 209 13.27 8.38 9.63
N PRO A 210 13.58 8.67 8.36
CA PRO A 210 12.60 8.52 7.27
C PRO A 210 12.07 7.09 7.21
N ARG A 211 10.86 6.95 6.64
CA ARG A 211 10.33 5.63 6.29
C ARG A 211 11.22 5.00 5.24
N GLN A 212 11.87 3.90 5.59
CA GLN A 212 12.74 3.17 4.68
C GLN A 212 11.95 2.10 3.95
N LEU A 213 12.06 2.10 2.63
CA LEU A 213 11.48 1.08 1.76
C LEU A 213 12.57 0.51 0.86
N HIS A 214 12.35 -0.70 0.38
CA HIS A 214 13.25 -1.35 -0.55
C HIS A 214 12.49 -1.96 -1.71
N TRP A 215 12.97 -1.74 -2.93
CA TRP A 215 12.51 -2.38 -4.15
C TRP A 215 13.69 -3.12 -4.77
N SER A 216 13.66 -4.45 -4.75
CA SER A 216 14.70 -5.32 -5.31
C SER A 216 14.53 -5.38 -6.84
N ILE A 217 15.03 -4.36 -7.54
CA ILE A 217 14.89 -4.24 -8.99
C ILE A 217 16.22 -4.62 -9.67
N PRO A 218 16.23 -5.66 -10.53
CA PRO A 218 17.42 -6.05 -11.30
C PRO A 218 17.99 -4.87 -12.10
N ASP A 219 19.31 -4.86 -12.31
CA ASP A 219 19.93 -3.81 -13.11
C ASP A 219 19.63 -4.03 -14.60
N PRO A 220 18.87 -3.16 -15.29
CA PRO A 220 18.60 -3.34 -16.71
C PRO A 220 19.87 -3.22 -17.57
N ALA A 221 20.93 -2.58 -17.07
CA ALA A 221 22.19 -2.41 -17.80
C ALA A 221 23.06 -3.66 -17.85
N THR A 222 22.75 -4.72 -17.07
CA THR A 222 23.48 -5.99 -17.13
C THR A 222 22.91 -6.95 -18.18
N VAL A 223 21.81 -6.58 -18.85
CA VAL A 223 21.12 -7.41 -19.84
C VAL A 223 21.52 -6.97 -21.24
N GLY A 224 22.11 -7.88 -22.03
CA GLY A 224 22.55 -7.60 -23.39
C GLY A 224 23.90 -6.88 -23.47
N THR A 225 24.49 -6.88 -24.67
CA THR A 225 25.85 -6.35 -24.92
C THR A 225 25.86 -4.98 -25.59
N SER A 226 24.69 -4.41 -25.91
CA SER A 226 24.55 -3.11 -26.57
C SER A 226 23.33 -2.34 -26.06
N ASP A 227 23.29 -1.03 -26.32
CA ASP A 227 22.16 -0.17 -25.97
C ASP A 227 20.86 -0.65 -26.62
N HIS A 228 20.90 -1.10 -27.87
CA HIS A 228 19.70 -1.63 -28.52
C HIS A 228 19.22 -2.94 -27.86
N ALA A 229 20.14 -3.85 -27.55
CA ALA A 229 19.82 -5.15 -26.96
C ALA A 229 19.31 -5.04 -25.51
N SER A 230 19.77 -4.03 -24.76
CA SER A 230 19.35 -3.81 -23.37
C SER A 230 18.02 -3.05 -23.24
N TYR A 231 17.56 -2.36 -24.28
CA TYR A 231 16.36 -1.51 -24.20
C TYR A 231 15.07 -2.22 -23.73
N PRO A 232 14.77 -3.47 -24.10
CA PRO A 232 13.64 -4.20 -23.55
C PRO A 232 13.70 -4.34 -22.01
N ALA A 233 14.90 -4.55 -21.45
CA ALA A 233 15.09 -4.60 -19.99
C ALA A 233 14.81 -3.24 -19.35
N PHE A 234 15.24 -2.14 -19.96
CA PHE A 234 14.88 -0.79 -19.50
C PHE A 234 13.38 -0.51 -19.56
N THR A 235 12.69 -0.99 -20.61
CA THR A 235 11.23 -0.88 -20.73
C THR A 235 10.53 -1.63 -19.60
N HIS A 236 10.97 -2.86 -19.31
CA HIS A 236 10.42 -3.66 -18.22
C HIS A 236 10.69 -3.02 -16.85
N THR A 237 11.91 -2.57 -16.59
CA THR A 237 12.27 -1.86 -15.36
C THR A 237 11.45 -0.58 -15.17
N ALA A 238 11.24 0.20 -16.23
CA ALA A 238 10.42 1.41 -16.14
C ALA A 238 8.95 1.10 -15.84
N ALA A 239 8.39 0.04 -16.42
CA ALA A 239 7.03 -0.40 -16.12
C ALA A 239 6.89 -0.91 -14.67
N ASP A 240 7.84 -1.70 -14.16
CA ASP A 240 7.83 -2.15 -12.76
C ASP A 240 7.93 -0.97 -11.78
N ILE A 241 8.86 -0.03 -12.03
CA ILE A 241 8.98 1.19 -11.23
C ILE A 241 7.70 2.03 -11.31
N ASP A 242 7.09 2.19 -12.49
CA ASP A 242 5.85 2.93 -12.64
C ASP A 242 4.71 2.33 -11.82
N THR A 243 4.51 1.01 -11.90
CA THR A 243 3.51 0.31 -11.07
C THR A 243 3.78 0.53 -9.58
N ARG A 244 5.03 0.37 -9.12
CA ARG A 244 5.40 0.62 -7.71
C ARG A 244 5.17 2.08 -7.29
N VAL A 245 5.49 3.05 -8.15
CA VAL A 245 5.22 4.47 -7.92
C VAL A 245 3.73 4.74 -7.80
N ARG A 246 2.90 4.20 -8.71
CA ARG A 246 1.43 4.37 -8.67
C ARG A 246 0.84 3.81 -7.38
N HIS A 247 1.31 2.67 -6.91
CA HIS A 247 0.90 2.07 -5.63
C HIS A 247 1.45 2.79 -4.40
N LEU A 248 2.56 3.52 -4.54
CA LEU A 248 3.09 4.38 -3.48
C LEU A 248 2.22 5.64 -3.28
N LEU A 249 1.58 6.18 -4.33
CA LEU A 249 0.85 7.46 -4.25
C LEU A 249 -0.20 7.52 -3.12
N PRO A 250 -1.07 6.51 -2.91
CA PRO A 250 -2.03 6.54 -1.80
C PRO A 250 -1.35 6.50 -0.43
N ALA A 251 -0.21 5.82 -0.32
CA ALA A 251 0.57 5.71 0.92
C ALA A 251 1.37 6.98 1.25
N LEU A 252 1.56 7.88 0.28
CA LEU A 252 2.14 9.21 0.50
C LEU A 252 1.10 10.20 1.05
N ALA A 253 -0.20 9.97 0.87
CA ALA A 253 -1.21 10.83 1.48
C ALA A 253 -1.12 10.68 3.02
N PRO A 254 -1.20 11.78 3.80
CA PRO A 254 -1.30 11.64 5.24
C PRO A 254 -2.52 10.77 5.56
N PRO A 255 -2.44 9.87 6.56
CA PRO A 255 -3.59 9.07 6.94
C PRO A 255 -4.73 10.02 7.25
N THR A 256 -5.82 9.92 6.49
CA THR A 256 -7.07 10.56 6.87
C THR A 256 -7.42 9.96 8.22
N GLN A 257 -7.24 10.71 9.30
CA GLN A 257 -7.72 10.30 10.62
C GLN A 257 -9.24 10.28 10.56
N SER A 258 -9.81 9.19 10.06
CA SER A 258 -11.14 8.75 10.47
C SER A 258 -10.95 8.08 11.84
N GLN A 259 -10.75 8.91 12.87
CA GLN A 259 -11.10 8.45 14.21
C GLN A 259 -12.58 8.04 14.15
N PRO A 260 -12.95 6.83 14.58
CA PRO A 260 -14.35 6.55 14.88
C PRO A 260 -14.75 7.61 15.91
N LYS A 261 -15.69 8.48 15.54
CA LYS A 261 -16.40 9.25 16.57
C LYS A 261 -16.94 8.21 17.53
N GLU A 262 -16.45 8.26 18.76
CA GLU A 262 -16.95 7.49 19.87
C GLU A 262 -18.46 7.68 19.90
N VAL A 263 -19.19 6.67 19.43
CA VAL A 263 -20.65 6.65 19.54
C VAL A 263 -20.90 6.45 21.03
N LYS A 264 -21.19 7.55 21.72
CA LYS A 264 -21.67 7.52 23.11
C LYS A 264 -22.78 6.45 23.18
N PRO A 265 -22.65 5.42 24.03
CA PRO A 265 -23.72 4.45 24.21
C PRO A 265 -24.97 5.19 24.65
N CYS A 266 -26.08 4.95 23.94
CA CYS A 266 -27.40 5.39 24.37
C CYS A 266 -27.65 4.82 25.78
N PRO A 267 -28.11 5.62 26.76
CA PRO A 267 -28.37 5.08 28.09
C PRO A 267 -29.46 4.00 28.02
N PRO A 268 -29.32 2.89 28.76
CA PRO A 268 -30.32 1.83 28.74
C PRO A 268 -31.64 2.32 29.33
N THR A 269 -32.72 1.97 28.65
CA THR A 269 -34.10 2.18 29.04
C THR A 269 -34.34 1.64 30.45
N SER A 270 -34.63 2.51 31.41
CA SER A 270 -34.97 2.12 32.77
C SER A 270 -36.46 1.82 32.90
N THR A 271 -36.85 0.55 33.00
CA THR A 271 -38.00 0.05 33.78
C THR A 271 -37.85 -1.48 33.88
N PRO A 272 -38.26 -2.18 34.97
CA PRO A 272 -39.24 -1.77 35.98
C PRO A 272 -38.83 -2.04 37.44
N ALA A 273 -39.45 -1.32 38.39
CA ALA A 273 -39.50 -1.74 39.78
C ALA A 273 -40.93 -1.59 40.30
N SER A 274 -41.52 -2.73 40.62
CA SER A 274 -42.80 -2.90 41.28
C SER A 274 -42.81 -2.22 42.65
N ALA A 275 -43.84 -1.42 42.92
CA ALA A 275 -44.20 -1.02 44.28
C ALA A 275 -45.58 -1.59 44.60
N THR A 276 -45.59 -2.67 45.38
CA THR A 276 -46.69 -3.09 46.22
C THR A 276 -46.87 -2.06 47.33
N SER A 277 -48.06 -1.47 47.46
CA SER A 277 -48.58 -0.93 48.72
C SER A 277 -50.08 -0.72 48.62
N SER A 278 -50.81 -1.63 49.27
CA SER A 278 -52.18 -1.50 49.72
C SER A 278 -52.32 -0.36 50.75
N THR A 279 -53.27 0.55 50.59
CA THR A 279 -54.01 1.21 51.69
C THR A 279 -55.32 1.81 51.18
N THR A 280 -56.36 1.50 51.95
CA THR A 280 -57.80 1.74 51.86
C THR A 280 -58.21 3.21 52.02
N CYS A 281 -59.28 3.68 51.35
CA CYS A 281 -60.46 4.33 51.97
C CYS A 281 -61.41 5.05 50.97
N ARG A 282 -62.63 4.48 50.86
CA ARG A 282 -63.99 5.08 50.95
C ARG A 282 -64.46 6.21 49.98
N PRO A 283 -65.68 6.10 49.40
CA PRO A 283 -66.32 7.15 48.60
C PRO A 283 -67.32 7.98 49.43
N PRO A 284 -67.80 9.14 48.92
CA PRO A 284 -69.02 9.76 49.41
C PRO A 284 -70.20 9.66 48.43
N SER A 285 -71.31 9.12 48.93
CA SER A 285 -72.72 9.43 48.57
C SER A 285 -73.05 10.86 49.04
N THR A 286 -74.01 11.67 48.57
CA THR A 286 -75.23 11.58 47.73
C THR A 286 -75.76 13.02 47.60
N SER A 287 -76.44 13.39 46.52
CA SER A 287 -77.65 14.24 46.56
C SER A 287 -78.38 14.24 45.22
N THR A 288 -79.68 13.94 45.29
CA THR A 288 -80.74 14.12 44.27
C THR A 288 -81.30 15.57 44.37
N PRO A 289 -82.21 16.04 43.49
CA PRO A 289 -83.64 15.68 43.58
C PRO A 289 -84.38 15.49 42.23
N ASP A 290 -85.59 14.93 42.39
CA ASP A 290 -86.68 14.65 41.44
C ASP A 290 -87.18 15.86 40.62
N THR A 291 -87.88 15.61 39.51
CA THR A 291 -89.35 15.74 39.39
C THR A 291 -89.85 15.22 38.03
N SER A 292 -91.01 14.56 38.08
CA SER A 292 -91.84 13.91 37.07
C SER A 292 -92.53 14.86 36.07
N ALA A 293 -92.95 14.32 34.91
CA ALA A 293 -94.37 14.20 34.49
C ALA A 293 -94.55 14.02 32.95
N SER A 294 -95.27 12.93 32.63
CA SER A 294 -96.27 12.68 31.57
C SER A 294 -96.37 13.54 30.30
N ALA A 295 -96.29 12.89 29.13
CA ALA A 295 -97.41 12.59 28.21
C ALA A 295 -96.92 11.68 27.07
#